data_AF-A0A229X0E0-F1
#
_entry.id   AF-A0A229X0E0-F1
#
_cell.length_a   1.000
_cell.length_b   1.000
_cell.length_c   1.000
_cell.angle_alpha   90.00
_cell.angle_beta   90.00
_cell.angle_gamma   90.00
#
_symmetry.space_group_name_H-M   'P 1'
#
loop_
_entity.id
_entity.type
_entity.pdbx_description
1 polymer ?
#
loop_
_entity_poly.entity_id
_entity_poly.type
_entity_poly.pdbx_seq_one_letter_code
_entity_poly.pdbx_strand_id
1 'polypeptide(L)'
;MSETQKVLRLAGSYYKLDHVSEEEFHRFISQDHAVKAAKIHERHGILHYQLAFGSSQTRELAKGLQLPWKIDDHDVTIEFYFTDVSALLAVSADQDFKDLHVDTEKFIRLDATTISVTWIEVYLKDGKIVNIDSEGKSLQPSFAERSVIALPEKPADKYY
;
A
#
# COMPACT_ATOMS: atom_id res chain seq x y z
N MET A 1 8.70 -13.97 25.35
CA MET A 1 8.98 -13.48 23.99
C MET A 1 7.80 -12.60 23.61
N SER A 2 8.01 -11.34 23.25
CA SER A 2 6.89 -10.49 22.82
C SER A 2 6.41 -11.01 21.46
N GLU A 3 5.15 -11.41 21.35
CA GLU A 3 4.56 -11.74 20.05
C GLU A 3 4.76 -10.58 19.08
N THR A 4 5.33 -10.87 17.91
CA THR A 4 5.46 -9.89 16.84
C THR A 4 4.06 -9.56 16.33
N GLN A 5 3.54 -8.40 16.74
CA GLN A 5 2.21 -7.91 16.38
C GLN A 5 1.96 -8.05 14.88
N LYS A 6 0.80 -8.59 14.49
CA LYS A 6 0.42 -8.77 13.08
C LYS A 6 0.22 -7.42 12.43
N VAL A 7 1.00 -7.13 11.39
CA VAL A 7 0.83 -5.93 10.57
C VAL A 7 0.15 -6.33 9.26
N LEU A 8 -0.93 -5.63 8.93
CA LEU A 8 -1.62 -5.69 7.65
C LEU A 8 -1.12 -4.55 6.75
N ARG A 9 -1.19 -4.77 5.44
CA ARG A 9 -0.89 -3.81 4.38
C ARG A 9 -2.09 -3.76 3.44
N LEU A 10 -2.59 -2.56 3.17
CA LEU A 10 -3.39 -2.31 1.98
C LEU A 10 -2.49 -1.68 0.93
N ALA A 11 -2.55 -2.17 -0.29
CA ALA A 11 -1.83 -1.59 -1.43
C ALA A 11 -2.78 -1.41 -2.61
N GLY A 12 -2.75 -0.20 -3.19
CA GLY A 12 -3.39 0.10 -4.45
C GLY A 12 -2.36 0.41 -5.53
N SER A 13 -2.50 -0.21 -6.70
CA SER A 13 -1.65 0.06 -7.86
C SER A 13 -2.47 0.80 -8.92
N TYR A 14 -1.96 1.93 -9.38
CA TYR A 14 -2.69 2.90 -10.18
C TYR A 14 -1.94 3.24 -11.47
N TYR A 15 -2.70 3.44 -12.54
CA TYR A 15 -2.20 4.06 -13.77
C TYR A 15 -2.59 5.53 -13.78
N LYS A 16 -1.68 6.39 -14.26
CA LYS A 16 -2.04 7.75 -14.63
C LYS A 16 -2.91 7.73 -15.90
N LEU A 17 -3.67 8.80 -16.15
CA LEU A 17 -4.35 8.99 -17.43
C LEU A 17 -3.35 9.13 -18.59
N ASP A 18 -3.72 8.63 -19.77
CA ASP A 18 -2.81 8.57 -20.92
C ASP A 18 -2.24 9.94 -21.33
N HIS A 19 -3.03 11.01 -21.18
CA HIS A 19 -2.63 12.39 -21.52
C HIS A 19 -1.82 13.11 -20.43
N VAL A 20 -1.76 12.55 -19.22
CA VAL A 20 -1.01 13.15 -18.09
C VAL A 20 0.45 12.70 -18.17
N SER A 21 1.39 13.63 -18.04
CA SER A 21 2.83 13.29 -18.04
C SER A 21 3.27 12.64 -16.71
N GLU A 22 4.37 11.87 -16.71
CA GLU A 22 4.91 11.30 -15.46
C GLU A 22 5.27 12.39 -14.43
N GLU A 23 5.81 13.52 -14.88
CA GLU A 23 6.17 14.66 -14.02
C GLU A 23 4.93 15.33 -13.41
N GLU A 24 3.92 15.59 -14.23
CA GLU A 24 2.66 16.17 -13.76
C GLU A 24 1.95 15.25 -12.78
N PHE A 25 1.89 13.95 -13.09
CA PHE A 25 1.32 12.93 -12.22
C PHE A 25 2.07 12.86 -10.87
N HIS A 26 3.40 12.79 -10.92
CA HIS A 26 4.23 12.78 -9.71
C HIS A 26 4.02 14.04 -8.88
N ARG A 27 3.98 15.23 -9.51
CA ARG A 27 3.75 16.50 -8.80
C ARG A 27 2.41 16.48 -8.06
N PHE A 28 1.32 16.10 -8.73
CA PHE A 28 0.00 16.00 -8.10
C PHE A 28 0.00 14.99 -6.95
N ILE A 29 0.44 13.76 -7.21
CA ILE A 29 0.35 12.67 -6.23
C ILE A 29 1.26 12.92 -5.02
N SER A 30 2.51 13.32 -5.23
CA SER A 30 3.49 13.43 -4.14
C SER A 30 3.37 14.74 -3.34
N GLN A 31 3.03 15.85 -3.98
CA GLN A 31 3.07 17.17 -3.35
C GLN A 31 1.71 17.61 -2.80
N ASP A 32 0.62 17.04 -3.31
CA ASP A 32 -0.73 17.38 -2.86
C ASP A 32 -1.44 16.19 -2.21
N HIS A 33 -1.78 15.16 -3.00
CA HIS A 33 -2.61 14.05 -2.53
C HIS A 33 -1.97 13.30 -1.36
N ALA A 34 -0.72 12.86 -1.50
CA ALA A 34 -0.02 12.10 -0.47
C ALA A 34 0.16 12.89 0.83
N VAL A 35 0.40 14.21 0.75
CA VAL A 35 0.55 15.07 1.93
C VAL A 35 -0.76 15.17 2.71
N LYS A 36 -1.89 15.36 2.00
CA LYS A 36 -3.21 15.41 2.63
C LYS A 36 -3.60 14.04 3.20
N ALA A 37 -3.40 12.97 2.44
CA ALA A 37 -3.67 11.60 2.87
C ALA A 37 -2.84 11.21 4.11
N ALA A 38 -1.56 11.55 4.16
CA ALA A 38 -0.70 11.26 5.31
C ALA A 38 -1.23 11.86 6.62
N LYS A 39 -1.77 13.08 6.59
CA LYS A 39 -2.39 13.71 7.77
C LYS A 39 -3.64 12.96 8.22
N ILE A 40 -4.46 12.49 7.28
CA ILE A 40 -5.66 11.69 7.59
C ILE A 40 -5.25 10.35 8.20
N HIS A 41 -4.28 9.67 7.59
CA HIS A 41 -3.72 8.41 8.08
C HIS A 41 -3.17 8.53 9.51
N GLU A 42 -2.45 9.62 9.82
CA GLU A 42 -1.96 9.90 11.17
C GLU A 42 -3.11 10.03 12.18
N ARG A 43 -4.16 10.80 11.85
CA ARG A 43 -5.34 10.97 12.74
C ARG A 43 -6.03 9.66 13.09
N HIS A 44 -6.03 8.69 12.16
CA HIS A 44 -6.70 7.39 12.33
C HIS A 44 -5.75 6.27 12.79
N GLY A 45 -4.49 6.58 13.09
CA GLY A 45 -3.55 5.60 13.67
C GLY A 45 -2.97 4.59 12.68
N ILE A 46 -2.88 4.95 11.40
CA ILE A 46 -2.11 4.16 10.42
C ILE A 46 -0.63 4.21 10.78
N LEU A 47 0.03 3.05 10.73
CA LEU A 47 1.39 2.85 11.23
C LEU A 47 2.46 3.31 10.24
N HIS A 48 2.18 3.15 8.95
CA HIS A 48 3.10 3.51 7.88
C HIS A 48 2.30 3.83 6.62
N TYR A 49 2.76 4.81 5.84
CA TYR A 49 2.17 5.21 4.56
C TYR A 49 3.30 5.52 3.59
N GLN A 50 3.26 4.95 2.38
CA GLN A 50 4.30 5.14 1.37
C GLN A 50 3.75 5.07 -0.04
N LEU A 51 4.52 5.64 -0.97
CA LEU A 51 4.28 5.58 -2.41
C LEU A 51 5.53 5.03 -3.09
N ALA A 52 5.34 4.05 -3.97
CA ALA A 52 6.37 3.51 -4.84
C ALA A 52 6.05 3.90 -6.29
N PHE A 53 6.88 4.75 -6.89
CA PHE A 53 6.67 5.24 -8.26
C PHE A 53 7.31 4.29 -9.28
N GLY A 54 6.53 3.92 -10.30
CA GLY A 54 6.98 3.24 -11.50
C GLY A 54 7.13 4.25 -12.64
N SER A 55 8.35 4.70 -12.90
CA SER A 55 8.63 5.55 -14.06
C SER A 55 9.00 4.73 -15.29
N SER A 56 9.02 5.38 -16.45
CA SER A 56 9.59 4.83 -17.68
C SER A 56 10.98 4.24 -17.46
N GLN A 57 11.85 4.92 -16.70
CA GLN A 57 13.20 4.46 -16.41
C GLN A 57 13.25 3.26 -15.48
N THR A 58 12.40 3.18 -14.44
CA THR A 58 12.37 1.99 -13.57
C THR A 58 11.81 0.78 -14.29
N ARG A 59 10.87 0.97 -15.23
CA ARG A 59 10.38 -0.09 -16.11
C ARG A 59 11.45 -0.59 -17.08
N GLU A 60 12.24 0.30 -17.67
CA GLU A 60 13.40 -0.10 -18.50
C GLU A 60 14.45 -0.85 -17.66
N LEU A 61 14.71 -0.41 -16.43
CA LEU A 61 15.58 -1.14 -15.51
C LEU A 61 15.05 -2.55 -15.24
N ALA A 62 13.75 -2.71 -14.98
CA ALA A 62 13.12 -4.02 -14.77
C ALA A 62 13.24 -4.92 -16.02
N LYS A 63 13.08 -4.38 -17.23
CA LYS A 63 13.31 -5.10 -18.50
C LYS A 63 14.75 -5.58 -18.61
N GLY A 64 15.71 -4.75 -18.20
CA GLY A 64 17.13 -5.06 -18.18
C GLY A 64 17.51 -6.25 -17.29
N LEU A 65 16.67 -6.60 -16.30
CA LEU A 65 16.87 -7.80 -15.47
C LEU A 65 16.59 -9.11 -16.22
N GLN A 66 15.95 -9.06 -17.40
CA GLN A 66 15.67 -10.23 -18.25
C GLN A 66 14.97 -11.38 -17.52
N LEU A 67 14.09 -11.05 -16.59
CA LEU A 67 13.32 -12.02 -15.81
C LEU A 67 12.17 -12.61 -16.65
N PRO A 68 11.74 -13.86 -16.41
CA PRO A 68 10.69 -14.51 -17.20
C PRO A 68 9.26 -14.03 -16.85
N TRP A 69 9.12 -13.12 -15.89
CA TRP A 69 7.83 -12.67 -15.36
C TRP A 69 7.35 -11.40 -16.04
N LYS A 70 6.03 -11.20 -16.03
CA LYS A 70 5.44 -9.94 -16.48
C LYS A 70 5.94 -8.80 -15.59
N ILE A 71 6.36 -7.72 -16.22
CA ILE A 71 6.71 -6.48 -15.53
C ILE A 71 5.43 -5.76 -15.13
N ASP A 72 5.35 -5.39 -13.86
CA ASP A 72 4.33 -4.47 -13.37
C ASP A 72 4.59 -3.08 -13.97
N ASP A 73 3.59 -2.55 -14.68
CA ASP A 73 3.66 -1.30 -15.41
C ASP A 73 2.76 -0.19 -14.83
N HIS A 74 2.19 -0.38 -13.64
CA HIS A 74 1.51 0.71 -12.93
C HIS A 74 2.47 1.88 -12.67
N ASP A 75 1.93 3.11 -12.64
CA ASP A 75 2.74 4.32 -12.46
C ASP A 75 3.02 4.63 -10.99
N VAL A 76 2.14 4.19 -10.08
CA VAL A 76 2.37 4.27 -8.64
C VAL A 76 1.66 3.14 -7.89
N THR A 77 2.33 2.63 -6.86
CA THR A 77 1.73 1.79 -5.83
C THR A 77 1.68 2.58 -4.53
N ILE A 78 0.48 2.78 -3.98
CA ILE A 78 0.24 3.47 -2.72
C ILE A 78 -0.04 2.42 -1.65
N GLU A 79 0.65 2.50 -0.53
CA GLU A 79 0.59 1.49 0.52
C GLU A 79 0.40 2.13 1.89
N PHE A 80 -0.40 1.49 2.73
CA PHE A 80 -0.45 1.81 4.13
C PHE A 80 -0.61 0.56 5.01
N TYR A 81 -0.10 0.68 6.23
CA TYR A 81 0.09 -0.44 7.14
C TYR A 81 -0.63 -0.17 8.46
N PHE A 82 -1.29 -1.19 8.98
CA PHE A 82 -2.14 -1.07 10.16
C PHE A 82 -2.23 -2.40 10.88
N THR A 83 -2.54 -2.38 12.16
CA THR A 83 -2.75 -3.59 12.98
C THR A 83 -4.22 -3.82 13.27
N ASP A 84 -5.04 -2.77 13.23
CA ASP A 84 -6.48 -2.81 13.48
C ASP A 84 -7.26 -2.46 12.21
N VAL A 85 -8.16 -3.35 11.81
CA VAL A 85 -9.06 -3.15 10.66
C VAL A 85 -9.99 -1.95 10.91
N SER A 86 -10.30 -1.62 12.18
CA SER A 86 -11.13 -0.46 12.51
C SER A 86 -10.48 0.86 12.04
N ALA A 87 -9.15 0.98 12.09
CA ALA A 87 -8.42 2.14 11.60
C ALA A 87 -8.57 2.30 10.08
N LEU A 88 -8.47 1.20 9.32
CA LEU A 88 -8.74 1.19 7.87
C LEU A 88 -10.17 1.65 7.57
N LEU A 89 -11.16 1.16 8.32
CA LEU A 89 -12.57 1.53 8.12
C LEU A 89 -12.83 2.99 8.47
N ALA A 90 -12.17 3.52 9.50
CA ALA A 90 -12.26 4.92 9.89
C ALA A 90 -11.71 5.85 8.81
N VAL A 91 -10.57 5.51 8.20
CA VAL A 91 -10.02 6.24 7.04
C VAL A 91 -11.00 6.20 5.86
N SER A 92 -11.54 5.03 5.53
CA SER A 92 -12.52 4.85 4.45
C SER A 92 -13.79 5.69 4.66
N ALA A 93 -14.20 5.88 5.92
CA ALA A 93 -15.37 6.68 6.28
C ALA A 93 -15.09 8.19 6.40
N ASP A 94 -13.82 8.63 6.42
CA ASP A 94 -13.43 10.03 6.59
C ASP A 94 -13.84 10.85 5.36
N GLN A 95 -14.57 11.94 5.57
CA GLN A 95 -15.07 12.78 4.48
C GLN A 95 -13.93 13.48 3.73
N ASP A 96 -12.89 13.94 4.44
CA ASP A 96 -11.72 14.55 3.79
C ASP A 96 -11.06 13.53 2.84
N PHE A 97 -11.06 12.26 3.22
CA PHE A 97 -10.46 11.20 2.43
C PHE A 97 -11.29 10.84 1.18
N LYS A 98 -12.61 10.88 1.30
CA LYS A 98 -13.54 10.72 0.16
C LYS A 98 -13.39 11.88 -0.82
N ASP A 99 -13.30 13.11 -0.33
CA ASP A 99 -13.11 14.30 -1.16
C ASP A 99 -11.78 14.24 -1.92
N LEU A 100 -10.71 13.74 -1.27
CA LEU A 100 -9.42 13.48 -1.93
C LEU A 100 -9.52 12.49 -3.09
N HIS A 101 -10.37 11.47 -2.99
CA HIS A 101 -10.55 10.49 -4.07
C HIS A 101 -11.16 11.13 -5.32
N VAL A 102 -12.18 11.96 -5.16
CA VAL A 102 -12.82 12.66 -6.29
C VAL A 102 -11.81 13.51 -7.07
N ASP A 103 -10.88 14.16 -6.38
CA ASP A 103 -9.83 14.96 -7.04
C ASP A 103 -8.84 14.12 -7.87
N THR A 104 -8.69 12.82 -7.57
CA THR A 104 -7.78 11.95 -8.33
C THR A 104 -8.30 11.56 -9.72
N GLU A 105 -9.60 11.68 -9.99
CA GLU A 105 -10.21 11.31 -11.29
C GLU A 105 -9.60 12.07 -12.47
N LYS A 106 -9.01 13.24 -12.22
CA LYS A 106 -8.33 14.06 -13.23
C LYS A 106 -6.93 13.56 -13.60
N PHE A 107 -6.40 12.59 -12.85
CA PHE A 107 -5.02 12.14 -12.98
C PHE A 107 -4.89 10.61 -13.08
N ILE A 108 -5.85 9.84 -12.58
CA ILE A 108 -5.77 8.37 -12.44
C ILE A 108 -6.84 7.66 -13.28
N ARG A 109 -6.48 6.49 -13.86
CA ARG A 109 -7.43 5.53 -14.41
C ARG A 109 -7.99 4.62 -13.31
N LEU A 110 -9.12 5.02 -12.72
CA LEU A 110 -9.74 4.27 -11.62
C LEU A 110 -10.28 2.89 -12.07
N ASP A 111 -10.68 2.74 -13.33
CA ASP A 111 -11.17 1.49 -13.91
C ASP A 111 -10.10 0.39 -14.07
N ALA A 112 -8.83 0.79 -14.09
CA ALA A 112 -7.67 -0.10 -14.21
C ALA A 112 -6.90 -0.26 -12.89
N THR A 113 -7.42 0.30 -11.79
CA THR A 113 -6.78 0.22 -10.47
C THR A 113 -6.93 -1.16 -9.87
N THR A 114 -5.88 -1.65 -9.20
CA THR A 114 -5.92 -2.91 -8.44
C THR A 114 -5.70 -2.65 -6.95
N ILE A 115 -6.36 -3.44 -6.09
CA ILE A 115 -6.25 -3.34 -4.63
C ILE A 115 -5.90 -4.71 -4.05
N SER A 116 -5.03 -4.73 -3.05
CA SER A 116 -4.71 -5.93 -2.26
C SER A 116 -4.66 -5.61 -0.78
N VAL A 117 -5.09 -6.56 0.05
CA VAL A 117 -4.91 -6.55 1.51
C VAL A 117 -4.15 -7.81 1.90
N THR A 118 -3.01 -7.65 2.55
CA THR A 118 -2.10 -8.75 2.92
C THR A 118 -1.58 -8.57 4.35
N TRP A 119 -1.12 -9.65 4.99
CA TRP A 119 -0.27 -9.52 6.19
C TRP A 119 1.20 -9.42 5.78
N ILE A 120 2.04 -8.90 6.66
CA ILE A 120 3.46 -8.67 6.41
C ILE A 120 4.32 -9.56 7.32
N GLU A 121 5.25 -10.28 6.69
CA GLU A 121 6.32 -11.02 7.36
C GLU A 121 7.67 -10.40 6.98
N VAL A 122 8.40 -9.93 7.99
CA VAL A 122 9.70 -9.26 7.79
C VAL A 122 10.83 -10.22 8.16
N TYR A 123 11.77 -10.42 7.24
CA TYR A 123 12.96 -11.27 7.42
C TYR A 123 14.28 -10.48 7.44
N LEU A 124 14.28 -9.28 6.85
CA LEU A 124 15.40 -8.34 6.85
C LEU A 124 14.85 -6.93 7.07
N LYS A 125 15.42 -6.19 8.01
CA LYS A 125 15.05 -4.80 8.30
C LYS A 125 16.33 -3.99 8.51
N ASP A 126 16.44 -2.85 7.83
CA ASP A 126 17.59 -1.94 7.93
C ASP A 126 18.95 -2.65 7.73
N GLY A 127 18.98 -3.59 6.77
CA GLY A 127 20.17 -4.39 6.45
C GLY A 127 20.50 -5.49 7.47
N LYS A 128 19.62 -5.76 8.45
CA LYS A 128 19.82 -6.75 9.51
C LYS A 128 18.77 -7.85 9.46
N ILE A 129 19.19 -9.10 9.67
CA ILE A 129 18.27 -10.24 9.76
C ILE A 129 17.38 -10.07 11.00
N VAL A 130 16.08 -10.31 10.80
CA VAL A 130 15.07 -10.33 11.87
C VAL A 130 14.17 -11.55 11.68
N ASN A 131 13.58 -12.06 12.77
CA ASN A 131 12.66 -13.21 12.73
C ASN A 131 13.22 -14.48 12.08
N ILE A 132 14.53 -14.71 12.20
CA ILE A 132 15.20 -15.98 11.87
C ILE A 132 16.05 -16.36 13.08
N ASP A 133 15.97 -17.61 13.52
CA ASP A 133 16.78 -18.10 14.65
C ASP A 133 18.23 -18.42 14.24
N SER A 134 19.05 -18.82 15.22
CA SER A 134 20.45 -19.19 14.99
C SER A 134 20.64 -20.43 14.12
N GLU A 135 19.59 -21.23 13.89
CA GLU A 135 19.59 -22.41 13.03
C GLU A 135 19.07 -22.11 11.62
N GLY A 136 18.67 -20.87 11.33
CA GLY A 136 18.13 -20.46 10.04
C GLY A 136 16.63 -20.74 9.86
N LYS A 137 15.89 -21.06 10.93
CA LYS A 137 14.45 -21.28 10.87
C LYS A 137 13.69 -19.97 11.05
N SER A 138 12.57 -19.84 10.32
CA SER A 138 11.66 -18.71 10.48
C SER A 138 11.07 -18.69 11.88
N LEU A 139 11.10 -17.51 12.51
CA LEU A 139 10.40 -17.21 13.76
C LEU A 139 9.02 -16.61 13.51
N GLN A 140 8.54 -16.59 12.26
CA GLN A 140 7.19 -16.15 11.96
C GLN A 140 6.17 -17.16 12.53
N PRO A 141 5.03 -16.68 13.06
CA PRO A 141 3.92 -17.54 13.44
C PRO A 141 3.39 -18.36 12.26
N SER A 142 2.66 -19.44 12.56
CA SER A 142 2.08 -20.30 11.55
C SER A 142 1.03 -19.58 10.69
N PHE A 143 0.74 -20.17 9.52
CA PHE A 143 -0.34 -19.69 8.66
C PHE A 143 -1.69 -19.64 9.40
N ALA A 144 -2.00 -20.61 10.26
CA ALA A 144 -3.25 -20.63 11.02
C ALA A 144 -3.38 -19.42 11.96
N GLU A 145 -2.27 -19.00 12.57
CA GLU A 145 -2.23 -17.83 13.45
C GLU A 145 -2.29 -16.50 12.66
N ARG A 146 -1.70 -16.46 11.46
CA ARG A 146 -1.62 -15.24 10.63
C ARG A 146 -2.82 -15.00 9.72
N SER A 147 -3.39 -16.04 9.13
CA SER A 147 -4.47 -15.94 8.13
C SER A 147 -5.82 -15.49 8.70
N VAL A 148 -6.06 -15.70 10.00
CA VAL A 148 -7.31 -15.24 10.65
C VAL A 148 -7.24 -13.73 10.86
N ILE A 149 -8.12 -13.01 10.17
CA ILE A 149 -8.32 -11.56 10.30
C ILE A 149 -9.76 -11.36 10.74
N ALA A 150 -9.97 -10.62 11.83
CA ALA A 150 -11.31 -10.25 12.27
C ALA A 150 -11.91 -9.30 11.22
N LEU A 151 -12.94 -9.79 10.51
CA LEU A 151 -13.68 -8.97 9.57
C LEU A 151 -14.69 -8.11 10.33
N PRO A 152 -14.99 -6.89 9.84
CA PRO A 152 -16.03 -6.08 10.45
C PRO A 152 -17.40 -6.72 10.25
N GLU A 153 -18.30 -6.52 11.21
CA GLU A 153 -19.69 -7.00 11.13
C GLU A 153 -20.45 -6.37 9.94
N LYS A 154 -20.06 -5.15 9.57
CA LYS A 154 -20.60 -4.43 8.42
C LYS A 154 -19.49 -4.13 7.42
N PRO A 155 -19.70 -4.38 6.12
CA PRO A 155 -18.80 -3.89 5.09
C PRO A 155 -18.62 -2.37 5.19
N ALA A 156 -17.48 -1.88 4.71
CA ALA A 156 -17.32 -0.44 4.49
C ALA A 156 -18.42 0.06 3.53
N ASP A 157 -18.89 1.28 3.75
CA ASP A 157 -19.68 1.98 2.75
C ASP A 157 -18.87 2.08 1.45
N LYS A 158 -19.56 2.34 0.33
CA LYS A 158 -18.87 2.58 -0.94
C LYS A 158 -17.79 3.65 -0.74
N TYR A 159 -16.61 3.31 -1.24
CA TYR A 159 -15.41 4.14 -1.18
C TYR A 159 -15.58 5.46 -1.95
N TYR A 160 -16.57 5.51 -2.85
CA TYR A 160 -17.03 6.65 -3.66
C TYR A 160 -18.50 6.49 -4.08
#